data_AF-A0A2W2DZN7-F1
#
_entry.id   AF-A0A2W2DZN7-F1
#
_cell.length_a   1.000
_cell.length_b   1.000
_cell.length_c   1.000
_cell.angle_alpha   90.00
_cell.angle_beta   90.00
_cell.angle_gamma   90.00
#
_symmetry.space_group_name_H-M   'P 1'
#
loop_
_entity.id
_entity.type
_entity.pdbx_description
1 polymer ?
#
loop_
_entity_poly.entity_id
_entity_poly.type
_entity_poly.pdbx_seq_one_letter_code
_entity_poly.pdbx_strand_id
1 'polypeptide(L)'
;MHTPSYVRAGAEERVYYAGRSTRAVTGRASRYAIGCLIRTPVGWRRHGPPVHTGTAERPSVLEPLVRHDEGLWRMWYLSAVGEVGRGELPDYRIEYVESEDGLTRWSTPTVLFTTEDGFFDNAVQRVGDHYEMVVARGTNLFGTADYPAQGLWWLRSARPSGDRRDWTAEPVRLLDTDDEPSPWFAMGGCGPSFHYGDTDADRDTLYVFFTGTHAPVDRLRTVVRRRRLLVPAPFYLATGRITLPGGAAGTCP
;
A
#
# COMPACT_ATOMS: atom_id res chain seq x y z
N MET A 1 -3.39 -5.67 7.57
CA MET A 1 -1.91 -5.83 7.52
C MET A 1 -1.40 -4.50 7.04
N HIS A 2 -0.40 -3.90 7.70
CA HIS A 2 0.08 -2.57 7.33
C HIS A 2 1.51 -2.63 6.83
N THR A 3 1.80 -1.85 5.78
CA THR A 3 3.08 -1.75 5.11
C THR A 3 3.89 -0.61 5.73
N PRO A 4 5.01 -0.92 6.40
CA PRO A 4 5.94 0.13 6.82
C PRO A 4 6.74 0.62 5.61
N SER A 5 7.10 1.90 5.60
CA SER A 5 7.99 2.47 4.59
C SER A 5 9.36 2.76 5.16
N TYR A 6 10.36 2.05 4.65
CA TYR A 6 11.76 2.39 4.84
C TYR A 6 12.19 3.45 3.82
N VAL A 7 12.95 4.44 4.29
CA VAL A 7 13.51 5.49 3.45
C VAL A 7 14.89 5.87 3.94
N ARG A 8 15.79 6.11 2.97
CA ARG A 8 17.13 6.62 3.18
C ARG A 8 17.26 7.99 2.52
N ALA A 9 17.60 9.01 3.30
CA ALA A 9 17.84 10.38 2.85
C ALA A 9 19.31 10.73 3.17
N GLY A 10 20.21 10.45 2.22
CA GLY A 10 21.65 10.55 2.46
C GLY A 10 22.11 9.60 3.56
N ALA A 11 22.60 10.17 4.67
CA ALA A 11 23.03 9.39 5.84
C ALA A 11 21.87 9.02 6.79
N GLU A 12 20.71 9.66 6.65
CA GLU A 12 19.56 9.39 7.50
C GLU A 12 18.77 8.17 7.01
N GLU A 13 18.38 7.31 7.95
CA GLU A 13 17.53 6.16 7.66
C GLU A 13 16.35 6.14 8.62
N ARG A 14 15.15 5.93 8.06
CA ARG A 14 13.90 5.99 8.82
C ARG A 14 12.93 4.89 8.37
N VAL A 15 12.08 4.46 9.29
CA VAL A 15 10.95 3.57 9.01
C VAL A 15 9.67 4.22 9.52
N TYR A 16 8.75 4.50 8.61
CA TYR A 16 7.41 5.01 8.93
C TYR A 16 6.45 3.83 9.03
N TYR A 17 5.55 3.84 10.01
CA TYR A 17 4.65 2.70 10.26
C TYR A 17 3.32 3.15 10.83
N ALA A 18 2.25 2.43 10.49
CA ALA A 18 0.95 2.60 11.13
C ALA A 18 0.99 2.00 12.56
N GLY A 19 0.69 2.84 13.55
CA GLY A 19 0.56 2.48 14.95
C GLY A 19 -0.87 2.69 15.44
N ARG A 20 -1.38 1.76 16.23
CA ARG A 20 -2.76 1.80 16.72
C ARG A 20 -2.87 2.55 18.04
N SER A 21 -3.87 3.43 18.16
CA SER A 21 -4.16 4.18 19.39
C SER A 21 -5.37 3.64 20.19
N THR A 22 -6.14 2.69 19.63
CA THR A 22 -7.25 2.01 20.32
C THR A 22 -7.02 0.49 20.47
N ARG A 23 -7.87 -0.20 21.24
CA ARG A 23 -7.82 -1.66 21.34
C ARG A 23 -8.50 -2.37 20.16
N ALA A 24 -9.42 -1.69 19.47
CA ALA A 24 -10.10 -2.23 18.30
C ALA A 24 -9.13 -2.34 17.12
N VAL A 25 -8.97 -3.54 16.57
CA VAL A 25 -8.11 -3.77 15.39
C VAL A 25 -8.80 -3.28 14.12
N THR A 26 -10.10 -3.56 13.98
CA THR A 26 -10.90 -3.26 12.79
C THR A 26 -12.19 -2.53 13.18
N GLY A 27 -12.93 -2.07 12.18
CA GLY A 27 -14.19 -1.36 12.29
C GLY A 27 -14.03 0.11 12.67
N ARG A 28 -15.17 0.80 12.76
CA ARG A 28 -15.27 2.24 13.07
C ARG A 28 -14.70 2.68 14.41
N ALA A 29 -14.39 1.75 15.32
CA ALA A 29 -13.73 2.05 16.60
C ALA A 29 -12.20 1.98 16.53
N SER A 30 -11.64 1.43 15.45
CA SER A 30 -10.19 1.39 15.23
C SER A 30 -9.65 2.79 14.94
N ARG A 31 -8.46 3.09 15.47
CA ARG A 31 -7.78 4.37 15.30
C ARG A 31 -6.30 4.12 15.06
N TYR A 32 -5.79 4.69 13.98
CA TYR A 32 -4.40 4.55 13.56
C TYR A 32 -3.75 5.91 13.32
N ALA A 33 -2.47 6.00 13.67
CA ALA A 33 -1.61 7.15 13.42
C ALA A 33 -0.27 6.65 12.88
N ILE A 34 0.45 7.49 12.15
CA ILE A 34 1.75 7.11 11.59
C ILE A 34 2.86 7.51 12.58
N GLY A 35 3.64 6.52 12.99
CA GLY A 35 4.86 6.69 13.78
C GLY A 35 6.11 6.60 12.91
N CYS A 36 7.27 6.89 13.52
CA CYS A 36 8.56 6.81 12.86
C CYS A 36 9.60 6.12 13.77
N LEU A 37 10.46 5.30 13.18
CA LEU A 37 11.71 4.82 13.76
C LEU A 37 12.87 5.52 13.06
N ILE A 38 13.84 6.01 13.83
CA ILE A 38 15.04 6.68 13.32
C ILE A 38 16.24 5.79 13.59
N ARG A 39 17.12 5.62 12.59
CA ARG A 39 18.39 4.91 12.76
C ARG A 39 19.37 5.78 13.53
N THR A 40 19.93 5.22 14.60
CA THR A 40 21.01 5.83 15.38
C THR A 40 22.25 4.92 15.35
N PRO A 41 23.43 5.40 15.81
CA PRO A 41 24.64 4.56 15.87
C PRO A 41 24.47 3.29 16.70
N VAL A 42 23.56 3.29 17.68
CA VAL A 42 23.29 2.15 18.58
C VAL A 42 22.05 1.34 18.18
N GLY A 43 21.46 1.62 17.01
CA GLY A 43 20.28 0.91 16.50
C GLY A 43 19.06 1.81 16.27
N TRP A 44 17.90 1.18 16.10
CA TRP A 44 16.64 1.88 15.80
C TRP A 44 15.98 2.45 17.07
N ARG A 45 15.53 3.70 17.01
CA ARG A 45 14.79 4.35 18.11
C ARG A 45 13.48 4.92 17.61
N ARG A 46 12.42 4.77 18.40
CA ARG A 46 11.11 5.35 18.13
C ARG A 46 11.14 6.87 18.26
N HIS A 47 10.65 7.58 17.25
CA HIS A 47 10.28 8.98 17.36
C HIS A 47 9.06 9.10 18.31
N GLY A 48 9.15 10.00 19.29
CA GLY A 48 8.25 10.06 20.45
C GLY A 48 6.75 10.06 20.10
N PRO A 49 6.17 11.19 19.70
CA PRO A 49 4.79 11.27 19.25
C PRO A 49 4.62 10.65 17.84
N PRO A 50 3.38 10.38 17.39
CA PRO A 50 3.10 10.13 15.98
C PRO A 50 3.57 11.31 15.13
N VAL A 51 4.10 11.03 13.94
CA VAL A 51 4.49 12.07 12.96
C VAL A 51 3.31 12.55 12.13
N HIS A 52 2.26 11.73 12.00
CA HIS A 52 1.02 12.11 11.30
C HIS A 52 -0.20 11.45 11.94
N THR A 53 -1.33 12.16 11.96
CA THR A 53 -2.59 11.72 12.59
C THR A 53 -3.79 12.04 11.70
N GLY A 54 -4.85 11.25 11.80
CA GLY A 54 -6.10 11.49 11.08
C GLY A 54 -6.89 12.71 11.57
N THR A 55 -7.97 13.02 10.84
CA THR A 55 -8.91 14.10 11.15
C THR A 55 -10.12 13.58 11.91
N ALA A 56 -11.06 14.47 12.28
CA ALA A 56 -12.33 14.03 12.87
C ALA A 56 -13.19 13.19 11.89
N GLU A 57 -13.18 13.52 10.60
CA GLU A 57 -13.90 12.77 9.55
C GLU A 57 -13.22 11.42 9.27
N ARG A 58 -11.89 11.41 9.20
CA ARG A 58 -11.08 10.23 8.83
C ARG A 58 -10.00 10.02 9.88
N PRO A 59 -10.34 9.43 11.03
CA PRO A 59 -9.48 9.42 12.21
C PRO A 59 -8.39 8.36 12.18
N SER A 60 -8.29 7.57 11.11
CA SER A 60 -7.22 6.59 10.92
C SER A 60 -6.35 6.96 9.72
N VAL A 61 -5.04 6.99 9.93
CA VAL A 61 -4.03 7.08 8.86
C VAL A 61 -3.10 5.86 8.92
N LEU A 62 -2.92 5.20 7.78
CA LEU A 62 -2.23 3.92 7.61
C LEU A 62 -1.40 3.91 6.32
N GLU A 63 -0.76 2.77 6.02
CA GLU A 63 0.00 2.52 4.78
C GLU A 63 0.91 3.70 4.36
N PRO A 64 1.78 4.20 5.25
CA PRO A 64 2.66 5.30 4.87
C PRO A 64 3.67 4.82 3.84
N LEU A 65 3.71 5.47 2.68
CA LEU A 65 4.83 5.45 1.76
C LEU A 65 5.56 6.79 1.83
N VAL A 66 6.82 6.77 2.27
CA VAL A 66 7.64 7.98 2.39
C VAL A 66 8.83 7.93 1.43
N ARG A 67 9.05 9.02 0.72
CA ARG A 67 10.25 9.28 -0.09
C ARG A 67 10.90 10.59 0.33
N HIS A 68 12.21 10.65 0.20
CA HIS A 68 12.95 11.91 0.30
C HIS A 68 13.54 12.21 -1.07
N ASP A 69 13.11 13.33 -1.65
CA ASP A 69 13.52 13.75 -2.98
C ASP A 69 13.49 15.27 -3.07
N GLU A 70 14.29 15.90 -3.93
CA GLU A 70 14.29 17.36 -4.12
C GLU A 70 14.36 18.18 -2.79
N GLY A 71 14.99 17.63 -1.76
CA GLY A 71 15.09 18.27 -0.43
C GLY A 71 13.83 18.21 0.43
N LEU A 72 12.80 17.46 0.03
CA LEU A 72 11.55 17.31 0.76
C LEU A 72 11.25 15.85 1.09
N TRP A 73 10.71 15.64 2.28
CA TRP A 73 10.05 14.40 2.67
C TRP A 73 8.62 14.42 2.17
N ARG A 74 8.24 13.40 1.43
CA ARG A 74 6.93 13.26 0.80
C ARG A 74 6.28 11.98 1.28
N MET A 75 5.04 12.05 1.72
CA MET A 75 4.29 10.91 2.22
C MET A 75 2.99 10.76 1.45
N TRP A 76 2.81 9.62 0.80
CA TRP A 76 1.52 9.12 0.34
C TRP A 76 1.01 8.14 1.38
N TYR A 77 -0.21 8.32 1.88
CA TYR A 77 -0.72 7.48 2.95
C TYR A 77 -2.20 7.20 2.78
N LEU A 78 -2.66 6.10 3.36
CA LEU A 78 -4.07 5.76 3.44
C LEU A 78 -4.72 6.59 4.55
N SER A 79 -5.76 7.35 4.24
CA SER A 79 -6.72 7.80 5.26
C SER A 79 -7.94 6.88 5.25
N ALA A 80 -8.58 6.68 6.40
CA ALA A 80 -9.79 5.86 6.53
C ALA A 80 -10.66 6.28 7.72
N VAL A 81 -11.94 5.91 7.68
CA VAL A 81 -12.85 5.99 8.84
C VAL A 81 -12.48 4.96 9.94
N GLY A 82 -11.74 3.93 9.56
CA GLY A 82 -11.22 2.84 10.38
C GLY A 82 -10.65 1.73 9.48
N GLU A 83 -9.87 0.81 10.05
CA GLU A 83 -9.45 -0.42 9.37
C GLU A 83 -10.68 -1.29 9.07
N VAL A 84 -10.81 -1.79 7.85
CA VAL A 84 -12.01 -2.52 7.39
C VAL A 84 -12.21 -3.80 8.20
N GLY A 85 -13.40 -3.95 8.78
CA GLY A 85 -13.83 -5.13 9.52
C GLY A 85 -14.53 -6.18 8.65
N ARG A 86 -14.87 -7.31 9.29
CA ARG A 86 -15.66 -8.37 8.65
C ARG A 86 -17.05 -7.83 8.28
N GLY A 87 -17.45 -8.04 7.03
CA GLY A 87 -18.75 -7.60 6.52
C GLY A 87 -18.82 -6.10 6.21
N GLU A 88 -17.73 -5.36 6.39
CA GLU A 88 -17.64 -3.95 6.01
C GLU A 88 -17.02 -3.83 4.61
N LEU A 89 -17.43 -2.79 3.89
CA LEU A 89 -16.85 -2.39 2.62
C LEU A 89 -15.74 -1.35 2.84
N PRO A 90 -14.74 -1.27 1.95
CA PRO A 90 -13.64 -0.32 2.09
C PRO A 90 -14.11 1.13 1.88
N ASP A 91 -13.56 2.03 2.70
CA ASP A 91 -13.76 3.47 2.61
C ASP A 91 -12.38 4.14 2.75
N TYR A 92 -11.66 4.18 1.62
CA TYR A 92 -10.24 4.50 1.55
C TYR A 92 -10.01 5.77 0.74
N ARG A 93 -9.05 6.58 1.16
CA ARG A 93 -8.47 7.64 0.33
C ARG A 93 -6.95 7.53 0.41
N ILE A 94 -6.27 7.79 -0.69
CA ILE A 94 -4.83 8.05 -0.64
C ILE A 94 -4.65 9.56 -0.60
N GLU A 95 -3.98 10.02 0.44
CA GLU A 95 -3.66 11.43 0.67
C GLU A 95 -2.15 11.64 0.64
N TYR A 96 -1.77 12.90 0.44
CA TYR A 96 -0.38 13.31 0.26
C TYR A 96 -0.03 14.50 1.16
N VAL A 97 1.14 14.43 1.79
CA VAL A 97 1.72 15.54 2.58
C VAL A 97 3.23 15.66 2.36
N GLU A 98 3.74 16.87 2.56
CA GLU A 98 5.17 17.19 2.48
C GLU A 98 5.70 17.73 3.80
N SER A 99 6.98 17.50 4.09
CA SER A 99 7.69 18.07 5.23
C SER A 99 9.15 18.31 4.88
N GLU A 100 9.75 19.36 5.43
CA GLU A 100 11.18 19.66 5.29
C GLU A 100 12.05 18.68 6.09
N ASP A 101 11.57 18.21 7.24
CA ASP A 101 12.34 17.37 8.16
C ASP A 101 11.82 15.94 8.23
N GLY A 102 10.64 15.64 7.67
CA GLY A 102 9.99 14.33 7.67
C GLY A 102 9.53 13.84 9.04
N LEU A 103 9.49 14.69 10.06
CA LEU A 103 9.09 14.37 11.42
C LEU A 103 7.97 15.29 11.91
N THR A 104 8.01 16.56 11.52
CA THR A 104 7.12 17.61 11.98
C THR A 104 6.63 18.48 10.82
N ARG A 105 5.64 19.35 11.11
CA ARG A 105 5.14 20.37 10.18
C ARG A 105 4.81 19.84 8.79
N TRP A 106 4.18 18.67 8.74
CA TRP A 106 3.62 18.16 7.49
C TRP A 106 2.58 19.15 6.95
N SER A 107 2.58 19.32 5.63
CA SER A 107 1.64 20.21 4.93
C SER A 107 0.19 19.78 5.15
N THR A 108 -0.75 20.65 4.78
CA THR A 108 -2.16 20.25 4.67
C THR A 108 -2.29 19.09 3.67
N PRO A 109 -3.02 18.01 4.01
CA PRO A 109 -3.22 16.89 3.11
C PRO A 109 -3.89 17.27 1.79
N THR A 110 -3.37 16.74 0.69
CA THR A 110 -4.02 16.76 -0.63
C THR A 110 -4.56 15.36 -0.92
N VAL A 111 -5.80 15.26 -1.39
CA VAL A 111 -6.39 13.97 -1.80
C VAL A 111 -5.87 13.60 -3.19
N LEU A 112 -5.08 12.54 -3.26
CA LEU A 112 -4.57 11.99 -4.53
C LEU A 112 -5.59 11.02 -5.14
N PHE A 113 -6.13 10.12 -4.33
CA PHE A 113 -7.18 9.19 -4.73
C PHE A 113 -8.33 9.22 -3.74
N THR A 114 -9.55 9.27 -4.27
CA THR A 114 -10.80 9.37 -3.55
C THR A 114 -11.33 8.01 -3.10
N THR A 115 -12.46 8.03 -2.38
CA THR A 115 -13.19 6.82 -2.00
C THR A 115 -13.79 6.09 -3.20
N GLU A 116 -14.06 6.79 -4.29
CA GLU A 116 -14.55 6.20 -5.54
C GLU A 116 -13.42 5.43 -6.25
N ASP A 117 -12.18 5.91 -6.13
CA ASP A 117 -11.00 5.19 -6.63
C ASP A 117 -10.74 3.92 -5.82
N GLY A 118 -10.90 3.97 -4.49
CA GLY A 118 -10.86 2.79 -3.61
C GLY A 118 -9.48 2.17 -3.39
N PHE A 119 -8.40 2.90 -3.69
CA PHE A 119 -7.04 2.41 -3.46
C PHE A 119 -6.68 2.40 -1.97
N PHE A 120 -6.08 1.30 -1.53
CA PHE A 120 -5.67 1.00 -0.16
C PHE A 120 -4.18 1.28 0.07
N ASP A 121 -3.34 0.90 -0.89
CA ASP A 121 -1.87 0.90 -0.74
C ASP A 121 -1.20 1.38 -2.02
N ASN A 122 0.04 1.85 -1.91
CA ASN A 122 0.79 2.39 -3.02
C ASN A 122 2.30 2.16 -2.90
N ALA A 123 2.97 2.21 -4.06
CA ALA A 123 4.42 2.27 -4.18
C ALA A 123 4.75 3.36 -5.20
N VAL A 124 5.75 4.19 -4.91
CA VAL A 124 6.23 5.26 -5.80
C VAL A 124 7.73 5.20 -5.89
N GLN A 125 8.27 5.31 -7.10
CA GLN A 125 9.71 5.37 -7.35
C GLN A 125 10.06 6.32 -8.46
N ARG A 126 11.24 6.91 -8.36
CA ARG A 126 11.88 7.66 -9.43
C ARG A 126 12.47 6.67 -10.44
N VAL A 127 12.17 6.86 -11.71
CA VAL A 127 12.66 6.03 -12.82
C VAL A 127 13.24 6.99 -13.86
N GLY A 128 14.57 7.02 -13.99
CA GLY A 128 15.23 7.97 -14.89
C GLY A 128 14.92 9.42 -14.51
N ASP A 129 14.13 10.11 -15.34
CA ASP A 129 13.72 11.51 -15.22
C ASP A 129 12.26 11.71 -14.74
N HIS A 130 11.52 10.63 -14.49
CA HIS A 130 10.12 10.66 -14.11
C HIS A 130 9.86 9.77 -12.89
N TYR A 131 8.59 9.62 -12.54
CA TYR A 131 8.11 8.81 -11.44
C TYR A 131 7.07 7.82 -11.93
N GLU A 132 7.10 6.66 -11.31
CA GLU A 132 6.11 5.61 -11.51
C GLU A 132 5.44 5.30 -10.18
N MET A 133 4.17 4.91 -10.25
CA MET A 133 3.39 4.50 -9.09
C MET A 133 2.66 3.20 -9.40
N VAL A 134 2.69 2.26 -8.45
CA VAL A 134 1.78 1.11 -8.43
C VAL A 134 0.80 1.30 -7.28
N VAL A 135 -0.50 1.23 -7.55
CA VAL A 135 -1.56 1.32 -6.53
C VAL A 135 -2.34 0.02 -6.46
N ALA A 136 -2.86 -0.29 -5.27
CA ALA A 136 -3.62 -1.51 -5.00
C ALA A 136 -5.00 -1.17 -4.45
N ARG A 137 -6.06 -1.78 -4.99
CA ARG A 137 -7.36 -1.87 -4.30
C ARG A 137 -7.26 -3.07 -3.37
N GLY A 138 -7.26 -2.80 -2.06
CA GLY A 138 -6.87 -3.75 -1.01
C GLY A 138 -7.62 -5.08 -1.01
N THR A 139 -7.19 -6.00 -0.16
CA THR A 139 -7.63 -7.40 -0.19
C THR A 139 -8.98 -7.63 0.49
N ASN A 140 -9.85 -8.49 -0.08
CA ASN A 140 -11.08 -8.96 0.57
C ASN A 140 -10.78 -10.08 1.59
N LEU A 141 -10.07 -9.73 2.68
CA LEU A 141 -9.57 -10.68 3.69
C LEU A 141 -10.66 -11.55 4.33
N PHE A 142 -11.89 -11.06 4.38
CA PHE A 142 -12.99 -11.71 5.10
C PHE A 142 -14.00 -12.42 4.20
N GLY A 143 -13.83 -12.35 2.88
CA GLY A 143 -14.81 -12.86 1.92
C GLY A 143 -16.15 -12.13 2.04
N THR A 144 -16.10 -10.81 2.28
CA THR A 144 -17.29 -9.97 2.31
C THR A 144 -17.93 -9.98 0.91
N ALA A 145 -19.26 -10.14 0.85
CA ALA A 145 -20.01 -10.06 -0.40
C ALA A 145 -19.98 -8.64 -0.97
N ASP A 146 -20.15 -8.51 -2.29
CA ASP A 146 -20.20 -7.23 -3.00
C ASP A 146 -18.95 -6.34 -2.77
N TYR A 147 -17.81 -6.98 -2.51
CA TYR A 147 -16.55 -6.27 -2.36
C TYR A 147 -16.11 -5.68 -3.71
N PRO A 148 -15.58 -4.44 -3.73
CA PRO A 148 -15.12 -3.84 -4.98
C PRO A 148 -14.07 -4.69 -5.70
N ALA A 149 -14.03 -4.55 -7.03
CA ALA A 149 -13.02 -5.16 -7.89
C ALA A 149 -11.61 -4.87 -7.36
N GLN A 150 -10.84 -5.94 -7.11
CA GLN A 150 -9.46 -5.82 -6.61
C GLN A 150 -8.47 -5.83 -7.78
N GLY A 151 -7.21 -5.50 -7.47
CA GLY A 151 -6.16 -5.49 -8.47
C GLY A 151 -4.99 -4.58 -8.15
N LEU A 152 -4.13 -4.44 -9.15
CA LEU A 152 -2.99 -3.53 -9.16
C LEU A 152 -3.04 -2.68 -10.42
N TRP A 153 -2.70 -1.41 -10.29
CA TRP A 153 -2.63 -0.48 -11.41
C TRP A 153 -1.34 0.29 -11.38
N TRP A 154 -0.84 0.64 -12.56
CA TRP A 154 0.41 1.36 -12.77
C TRP A 154 0.16 2.71 -13.42
N LEU A 155 0.86 3.73 -12.92
CA LEU A 155 0.76 5.12 -13.34
C LEU A 155 2.14 5.74 -13.49
N ARG A 156 2.23 6.81 -14.29
CA ARG A 156 3.45 7.60 -14.47
C ARG A 156 3.19 9.08 -14.23
N SER A 157 4.20 9.82 -13.79
CA SER A 157 4.18 11.27 -13.59
C SER A 157 5.57 11.85 -13.83
N ALA A 158 5.68 13.07 -14.33
CA ALA A 158 6.97 13.76 -14.44
C ALA A 158 7.57 14.16 -13.07
N ARG A 159 6.75 14.16 -12.01
CA ARG A 159 7.14 14.64 -10.67
C ARG A 159 6.54 13.78 -9.54
N PRO A 160 7.11 13.77 -8.32
CA PRO A 160 6.59 12.98 -7.21
C PRO A 160 5.40 13.69 -6.56
N SER A 161 4.26 13.74 -7.25
CA SER A 161 3.13 14.60 -6.91
C SER A 161 2.06 13.94 -6.04
N GLY A 162 1.40 14.77 -5.22
CA GLY A 162 0.13 14.46 -4.56
C GLY A 162 -1.13 14.82 -5.35
N ASP A 163 -0.98 15.44 -6.53
CA ASP A 163 -2.12 15.84 -7.37
C ASP A 163 -2.39 14.78 -8.44
N ARG A 164 -3.63 14.28 -8.48
CA ARG A 164 -4.06 13.25 -9.44
C ARG A 164 -3.78 13.64 -10.89
N ARG A 165 -3.85 14.93 -11.23
CA ARG A 165 -3.71 15.44 -12.59
C ARG A 165 -2.30 15.31 -13.16
N ASP A 166 -1.29 15.14 -12.29
CA ASP A 166 0.09 14.94 -12.71
C ASP A 166 0.39 13.50 -13.11
N TRP A 167 -0.46 12.56 -12.66
CA TRP A 167 -0.34 11.15 -12.98
C TRP A 167 -1.13 10.82 -14.25
N THR A 168 -0.69 9.81 -15.01
CA THR A 168 -1.39 9.30 -16.21
C THR A 168 -2.89 9.16 -15.97
N ALA A 169 -3.70 9.73 -16.87
CA ALA A 169 -5.15 9.80 -16.70
C ALA A 169 -5.80 8.41 -16.61
N GLU A 170 -5.32 7.46 -17.43
CA GLU A 170 -5.76 6.07 -17.44
C GLU A 170 -4.66 5.17 -16.85
N PRO A 171 -4.85 4.63 -15.63
CA PRO A 171 -3.91 3.68 -15.04
C PRO A 171 -3.90 2.35 -15.80
N VAL A 172 -2.72 1.79 -16.06
CA VAL A 172 -2.57 0.47 -16.70
C VAL A 172 -2.87 -0.61 -15.67
N ARG A 173 -3.87 -1.47 -15.93
CA ARG A 173 -4.20 -2.57 -15.02
C ARG A 173 -3.15 -3.67 -15.14
N LEU A 174 -2.47 -3.97 -14.04
CA LEU A 174 -1.42 -5.00 -13.95
C LEU A 174 -1.96 -6.34 -13.44
N LEU A 175 -2.92 -6.27 -12.53
CA LEU A 175 -3.63 -7.43 -11.97
C LEU A 175 -5.12 -7.13 -12.01
N ASP A 176 -5.86 -8.02 -12.64
CA ASP A 176 -7.31 -8.08 -12.58
C ASP A 176 -7.70 -9.32 -11.79
N THR A 177 -8.38 -9.15 -10.67
CA THR A 177 -8.86 -10.31 -9.89
C THR A 177 -10.19 -10.85 -10.36
N ASP A 178 -10.88 -10.14 -11.25
CA ASP A 178 -12.18 -10.56 -11.77
C ASP A 178 -12.02 -11.34 -13.08
N ASP A 179 -10.84 -11.27 -13.70
CA ASP A 179 -10.47 -11.97 -14.93
C ASP A 179 -9.43 -13.07 -14.63
N GLU A 180 -9.92 -14.32 -14.54
CA GLU A 180 -9.14 -15.55 -14.32
C GLU A 180 -7.97 -15.44 -13.31
N PRO A 181 -8.19 -14.96 -12.07
CA PRO A 181 -7.11 -14.83 -11.11
C PRO A 181 -6.53 -16.18 -10.72
N SER A 182 -5.21 -16.22 -10.53
CA SER A 182 -4.61 -17.28 -9.72
C SER A 182 -5.33 -17.37 -8.37
N PRO A 183 -5.74 -18.56 -7.90
CA PRO A 183 -6.45 -18.71 -6.62
C PRO A 183 -5.72 -18.06 -5.44
N TRP A 184 -4.39 -17.96 -5.52
CA TRP A 184 -3.56 -17.37 -4.48
C TRP A 184 -3.70 -15.85 -4.33
N PHE A 185 -4.24 -15.17 -5.35
CA PHE A 185 -4.41 -13.72 -5.39
C PHE A 185 -5.84 -13.30 -5.72
N ALA A 186 -6.77 -14.26 -5.78
CA ALA A 186 -8.17 -14.03 -6.16
C ALA A 186 -8.93 -13.13 -5.17
N MET A 187 -8.45 -12.97 -3.94
CA MET A 187 -9.00 -12.03 -2.95
C MET A 187 -8.19 -10.73 -2.86
N GLY A 188 -7.54 -10.34 -3.95
CA GLY A 188 -6.81 -9.10 -4.07
C GLY A 188 -5.34 -9.17 -3.70
N GLY A 189 -4.68 -8.03 -3.88
CA GLY A 189 -3.30 -7.78 -3.50
C GLY A 189 -3.15 -6.47 -2.73
N CYS A 190 -2.14 -6.40 -1.88
CA CYS A 190 -1.71 -5.19 -1.17
C CYS A 190 -0.18 -5.18 -1.02
N GLY A 191 0.37 -4.10 -0.48
CA GLY A 191 1.80 -3.90 -0.34
C GLY A 191 2.57 -4.05 -1.64
N PRO A 192 2.20 -3.31 -2.70
CA PRO A 192 3.00 -3.32 -3.90
C PRO A 192 4.41 -2.80 -3.59
N SER A 193 5.38 -3.36 -4.28
CA SER A 193 6.72 -2.81 -4.46
C SER A 193 7.15 -3.19 -5.86
N PHE A 194 8.07 -2.43 -6.45
CA PHE A 194 8.53 -2.75 -7.79
C PHE A 194 10.01 -2.42 -7.96
N HIS A 195 10.64 -2.93 -9.00
CA HIS A 195 11.99 -2.56 -9.39
C HIS A 195 12.20 -2.97 -10.84
N TYR A 196 13.01 -2.21 -11.57
CA TYR A 196 13.51 -2.67 -12.87
C TYR A 196 14.62 -3.72 -12.66
N GLY A 197 14.96 -4.52 -13.66
CA GLY A 197 16.05 -5.48 -13.52
C GLY A 197 17.40 -4.83 -13.25
N ASP A 198 18.27 -5.52 -12.52
CA ASP A 198 19.60 -5.03 -12.15
C ASP A 198 20.70 -5.51 -13.12
N THR A 199 20.35 -6.29 -14.15
CA THR A 199 21.30 -6.82 -15.12
C THR A 199 21.13 -6.17 -16.49
N ASP A 200 22.16 -6.22 -17.33
CA ASP A 200 22.05 -5.77 -18.73
C ASP A 200 20.94 -6.49 -19.50
N ALA A 201 20.66 -7.75 -19.15
CA ALA A 201 19.67 -8.58 -19.82
C ALA A 201 18.22 -8.22 -19.47
N ASP A 202 17.98 -7.62 -18.30
CA ASP A 202 16.63 -7.37 -17.78
C ASP A 202 16.41 -5.95 -17.25
N ARG A 203 17.33 -5.01 -17.49
CA ARG A 203 17.23 -3.60 -17.06
C ARG A 203 15.97 -2.88 -17.47
N ASP A 204 15.36 -3.30 -18.59
CA ASP A 204 14.10 -2.73 -19.05
C ASP A 204 12.89 -3.51 -18.53
N THR A 205 13.10 -4.62 -17.82
CA THR A 205 12.01 -5.44 -17.27
C THR A 205 11.57 -4.89 -15.92
N LEU A 206 10.29 -4.52 -15.80
CA LEU A 206 9.67 -4.14 -14.54
C LEU A 206 9.20 -5.39 -13.79
N TYR A 207 9.68 -5.57 -12.57
CA TYR A 207 9.21 -6.57 -11.62
C TYR A 207 8.34 -5.90 -10.56
N VAL A 208 7.10 -6.35 -10.42
CA VAL A 208 6.17 -5.89 -9.38
C VAL A 208 5.93 -7.02 -8.39
N PHE A 209 6.25 -6.80 -7.12
CA PHE A 209 5.99 -7.72 -6.02
C PHE A 209 4.83 -7.22 -5.17
N PHE A 210 4.02 -8.12 -4.66
CA PHE A 210 2.88 -7.79 -3.82
C PHE A 210 2.53 -8.94 -2.88
N THR A 211 1.77 -8.65 -1.83
CA THR A 211 1.15 -9.68 -0.99
C THR A 211 -0.27 -9.90 -1.48
N GLY A 212 -0.59 -11.11 -1.92
CA GLY A 212 -1.96 -11.46 -2.26
C GLY A 212 -2.58 -12.43 -1.27
N THR A 213 -3.91 -12.47 -1.31
CA THR A 213 -4.72 -13.23 -0.36
C THR A 213 -5.42 -14.40 -1.06
N HIS A 214 -5.23 -15.60 -0.52
CA HIS A 214 -5.99 -16.77 -0.91
C HIS A 214 -7.30 -16.84 -0.14
N ALA A 215 -8.34 -17.32 -0.83
CA ALA A 215 -9.69 -17.48 -0.28
C ALA A 215 -9.72 -18.24 1.06
N PRO A 216 -10.72 -17.95 1.93
CA PRO A 216 -10.81 -18.57 3.24
C PRO A 216 -11.01 -20.08 3.17
N VAL A 217 -10.47 -20.78 4.16
CA VAL A 217 -10.66 -22.23 4.32
C VAL A 217 -12.12 -22.53 4.64
N ASP A 218 -12.77 -23.33 3.82
CA ASP A 218 -14.11 -23.86 4.09
C ASP A 218 -14.13 -24.61 5.43
N ARG A 219 -14.84 -24.05 6.42
CA ARG A 219 -14.92 -24.58 7.78
C ARG A 219 -15.55 -25.97 7.84
N LEU A 220 -16.44 -26.33 6.90
CA LEU A 220 -17.03 -27.68 6.82
C LEU A 220 -15.95 -28.73 6.50
N ARG A 221 -15.02 -28.41 5.59
CA ARG A 221 -13.87 -29.28 5.27
C ARG A 221 -12.89 -29.42 6.43
N THR A 222 -12.71 -28.38 7.25
CA THR A 222 -11.80 -28.40 8.41
C THR A 222 -12.32 -29.31 9.54
N VAL A 223 -13.65 -29.38 9.73
CA VAL A 223 -14.27 -30.29 10.73
C VAL A 223 -14.07 -31.75 10.36
N VAL A 224 -14.10 -32.10 9.07
CA VAL A 224 -13.89 -33.48 8.59
C VAL A 224 -12.42 -33.92 8.67
N ARG A 225 -11.46 -32.98 8.58
CA ARG A 225 -10.01 -33.26 8.64
C ARG A 225 -9.40 -33.26 10.06
N ARG A 226 -10.22 -33.32 11.11
CA ARG A 226 -9.87 -33.27 12.55
C ARG A 226 -8.89 -34.34 13.10
N ARG A 227 -8.14 -35.07 12.27
CA ARG A 227 -7.03 -35.93 12.71
C ARG A 227 -5.65 -35.26 12.68
N ARG A 228 -5.53 -34.02 12.20
CA ARG A 228 -4.30 -33.22 12.34
C ARG A 228 -4.64 -31.82 12.83
N LEU A 229 -3.94 -31.38 13.88
CA LEU A 229 -3.99 -30.03 14.45
C LEU A 229 -3.53 -29.02 13.39
N LEU A 230 -4.44 -28.61 12.50
CA LEU A 230 -4.22 -27.44 11.65
C LEU A 230 -4.48 -26.21 12.52
N VAL A 231 -3.46 -25.36 12.69
CA VAL A 231 -3.64 -24.02 13.26
C VAL A 231 -4.65 -23.30 12.38
N PRO A 232 -5.82 -22.88 12.89
CA PRO A 232 -6.82 -22.23 12.07
C PRO A 232 -6.34 -20.85 11.66
N ALA A 233 -5.79 -20.72 10.45
CA ALA A 233 -5.53 -19.44 9.82
C ALA A 233 -6.81 -19.00 9.08
N PRO A 234 -7.37 -17.82 9.38
CA PRO A 234 -8.59 -17.34 8.72
C PRO A 234 -8.40 -17.01 7.23
N PHE A 235 -7.15 -16.82 6.80
CA PHE A 235 -6.71 -16.56 5.43
C PHE A 235 -5.25 -17.01 5.26
N TYR A 236 -4.84 -17.25 4.02
CA TYR A 236 -3.43 -17.46 3.66
C TYR A 236 -2.94 -16.29 2.82
N LEU A 237 -1.69 -15.92 3.06
CA LEU A 237 -1.01 -14.84 2.33
C LEU A 237 0.06 -15.47 1.45
N ALA A 238 0.22 -14.94 0.25
CA ALA A 238 1.23 -15.36 -0.71
C ALA A 238 1.95 -14.13 -1.27
N THR A 239 3.22 -14.29 -1.62
CA THR A 239 3.95 -13.27 -2.39
C THR A 239 3.70 -13.50 -3.87
N GLY A 240 3.14 -12.50 -4.53
CA GLY A 240 2.97 -12.47 -5.98
C GLY A 240 4.09 -11.69 -6.65
N ARG A 241 4.35 -12.04 -7.92
CA ARG A 241 5.24 -11.30 -8.81
C ARG A 241 4.60 -11.17 -10.19
N ILE A 242 4.52 -9.95 -10.70
CA ILE A 242 4.21 -9.64 -12.10
C ILE A 242 5.50 -9.20 -12.79
N THR A 243 5.67 -9.59 -14.05
CA THR A 243 6.84 -9.24 -14.85
C THR A 243 6.35 -8.59 -16.14
N LEU A 244 6.77 -7.35 -16.39
CA LEU A 244 6.44 -6.61 -17.59
C LEU A 244 7.72 -6.32 -18.37
N PRO A 245 7.86 -6.79 -19.62
CA PRO A 245 9.00 -6.44 -20.46
C PRO A 245 8.92 -4.95 -20.85
N GLY A 246 10.05 -4.24 -20.81
CA GLY A 246 10.15 -2.77 -20.98
C GLY A 246 9.71 -2.16 -22.30
N GLY A 247 9.26 -2.98 -23.26
CA GLY A 247 8.63 -2.53 -24.49
C GLY A 247 7.10 -2.39 -24.39
N ALA A 248 6.45 -3.02 -23.42
CA ALA A 248 4.98 -3.07 -23.36
C ALA A 248 4.34 -1.79 -22.79
N ALA A 249 5.15 -0.88 -22.25
CA ALA A 249 4.70 0.42 -21.75
C ALA A 249 5.00 1.59 -22.71
N GLY A 250 5.60 1.31 -23.86
CA GLY A 250 5.92 2.28 -24.89
C GLY A 250 4.72 2.53 -25.80
N THR A 251 4.28 3.79 -25.84
CA THR A 251 3.23 4.38 -26.69
C THR A 251 1.79 3.95 -26.35
N CYS A 252 1.20 4.63 -25.36
CA CYS A 252 -0.21 5.03 -25.50
C CYS A 252 -0.21 6.43 -26.13
N PRO A 253 -1.07 6.71 -27.14
CA PRO A 253 -1.09 7.96 -27.89
C PRO A 253 -1.39 9.21 -27.04
#